data_AF-A0A8C0NA48-F1
#
_entry.id   AF-A0A8C0NA48-F1
#
_cell.length_a   1.000
_cell.length_b   1.000
_cell.length_c   1.000
_cell.angle_alpha   90.00
_cell.angle_beta   90.00
_cell.angle_gamma   90.00
#
_symmetry.space_group_name_H-M   'P 1'
#
loop_
_entity.id
_entity.type
_entity.pdbx_description
1 polymer ?
#
loop_
_entity_poly.entity_id
_entity_poly.type
_entity_poly.pdbx_seq_one_letter_code
_entity_poly.pdbx_strand_id
1 'polypeptide(L)'
;LGVGRLAASPAGWVLYPRPRGGREDGELCLNSVQCKSKCCHRATGLSLARCAPKASENSECSAKTLYGVYYKCPCERGLTCEGDKSIVGSITNTNFGVCHDAGRSKK
;
A
#
# COMPACT_ATOMS: atom_id res chain seq x y z
N LEU A 1 3.83 7.32 29.35
CA LEU A 1 2.99 7.84 28.24
C LEU A 1 2.73 6.70 27.25
N GLY A 2 1.53 6.12 27.24
CA GLY A 2 1.21 4.93 26.46
C GLY A 2 0.77 5.28 25.03
N VAL A 3 1.45 4.70 24.03
CA VAL A 3 1.20 4.93 22.59
C VAL A 3 -0.02 4.10 22.16
N GLY A 4 -1.22 4.56 22.49
CA GLY A 4 -2.50 3.95 22.10
C GLY A 4 -3.36 4.90 21.26
N ARG A 5 -4.38 4.39 20.58
CA ARG A 5 -5.45 5.23 20.01
C ARG A 5 -6.58 5.31 21.03
N LEU A 6 -7.03 6.53 21.36
CA LEU A 6 -8.27 6.74 22.10
C LEU A 6 -9.46 6.50 21.15
N ALA A 7 -10.38 5.62 21.54
CA ALA A 7 -11.65 5.44 20.86
C ALA A 7 -12.80 5.77 21.82
N ALA A 8 -13.84 6.44 21.32
CA ALA A 8 -15.04 6.75 22.08
C ALA A 8 -15.97 5.52 22.13
N SER A 9 -16.43 5.17 23.33
CA SER A 9 -17.36 4.07 23.60
C SER A 9 -18.47 4.57 24.56
N PRO A 10 -19.66 3.93 24.63
CA PRO A 10 -20.76 4.40 25.49
C PRO A 10 -20.42 4.39 26.99
N ALA A 11 -19.40 3.64 27.41
CA ALA A 11 -18.87 3.62 28.77
C ALA A 11 -17.70 4.61 29.01
N GLY A 12 -17.37 5.46 28.03
CA GLY A 12 -16.27 6.43 28.09
C GLY A 12 -15.15 6.17 27.08
N TRP A 13 -13.99 6.79 27.33
CA TRP A 13 -12.81 6.66 26.47
C TRP A 13 -12.05 5.36 26.76
N VAL A 14 -11.92 4.51 25.75
CA VAL A 14 -11.13 3.28 25.86
C VAL A 14 -9.80 3.49 25.14
N LEU A 15 -8.69 3.27 25.84
CA LEU A 15 -7.37 3.24 25.24
C LEU A 15 -7.18 1.88 24.57
N TYR A 16 -7.28 1.84 23.24
CA TYR A 16 -6.99 0.61 22.51
C TYR A 16 -5.47 0.49 22.31
N PRO A 17 -4.82 -0.58 22.80
CA PRO A 17 -3.43 -0.84 22.46
C PRO A 17 -3.34 -0.94 20.94
N ARG A 18 -2.39 -0.24 20.32
CA ARG A 18 -2.16 -0.44 18.89
C ARG A 18 -1.82 -1.91 18.66
N PRO A 19 -2.40 -2.56 17.63
CA PRO A 19 -2.06 -3.93 17.31
C PRO A 19 -0.54 -4.04 17.14
N ARG A 20 0.09 -4.93 17.90
CA ARG A 20 1.54 -5.14 17.84
C ARG A 20 1.90 -5.66 16.44
N GLY A 21 2.86 -5.01 15.79
CA GLY A 21 3.48 -5.53 14.56
C GLY A 21 3.07 -4.88 13.24
N GLY A 22 2.86 -3.56 13.20
CA GLY A 22 2.70 -2.84 11.94
C GLY A 22 2.96 -1.34 12.06
N ARG A 23 3.83 -0.82 11.19
CA ARG A 23 4.18 0.59 11.02
C ARG A 23 3.06 1.35 10.30
N GLU A 24 2.89 2.62 10.67
CA GLU A 24 1.99 3.59 10.05
C GLU A 24 2.51 4.12 8.73
N ASP A 25 1.62 4.74 7.94
CA ASP A 25 2.01 5.44 6.73
C ASP A 25 2.99 6.58 7.07
N GLY A 26 4.05 6.71 6.29
CA GLY A 26 5.15 7.65 6.51
C GLY A 26 6.32 7.10 7.33
N GLU A 27 6.15 5.99 8.04
CA GLU A 27 7.25 5.36 8.78
C GLU A 27 8.21 4.60 7.86
N LEU A 28 9.48 4.53 8.24
CA LEU A 28 10.49 3.80 7.48
C LEU A 28 10.12 2.32 7.36
N CYS A 29 10.33 1.69 6.21
CA CYS A 29 10.07 0.26 6.03
C CYS A 29 11.18 -0.40 5.21
N LEU A 30 11.45 -1.66 5.49
CA LEU A 30 12.35 -2.50 4.65
C LEU A 30 11.56 -3.54 3.86
N ASN A 31 10.33 -3.83 4.28
CA ASN A 31 9.47 -4.81 3.65
C ASN A 31 8.01 -4.42 3.92
N SER A 32 7.16 -4.56 2.91
CA SER A 32 5.73 -4.27 2.96
C SER A 32 4.99 -5.03 4.05
N VAL A 33 5.48 -6.19 4.50
CA VAL A 33 4.88 -6.93 5.64
C VAL A 33 4.85 -6.11 6.93
N GLN A 34 5.79 -5.16 7.09
CA GLN A 34 5.90 -4.29 8.25
C GLN A 34 4.87 -3.17 8.24
N CYS A 35 4.27 -2.83 7.10
CA CYS A 35 3.30 -1.74 6.99
C CYS A 35 1.88 -2.25 7.21
N LYS A 36 1.04 -1.48 7.90
CA LYS A 36 -0.40 -1.78 8.03
C LYS A 36 -1.09 -1.84 6.66
N SER A 37 -0.74 -0.92 5.77
CA SER A 37 -1.21 -0.87 4.38
C SER A 37 -0.69 -2.01 3.51
N LYS A 38 0.31 -2.78 3.99
CA LYS A 38 1.05 -3.77 3.19
C LYS A 38 1.68 -3.18 1.93
N CYS A 39 1.98 -1.88 1.93
CA CYS A 39 2.79 -1.23 0.89
C CYS A 39 3.99 -0.51 1.53
N CYS A 40 5.18 -0.86 1.05
CA CYS A 40 6.42 -0.16 1.37
C CYS A 40 6.88 0.54 0.08
N HIS A 41 6.71 1.85 0.03
CA HIS A 41 6.93 2.68 -1.16
C HIS A 41 8.31 3.31 -1.14
N ARG A 42 9.01 3.29 -2.29
CA ARG A 42 10.26 3.99 -2.52
C ARG A 42 10.18 4.85 -3.79
N ALA A 43 10.73 6.06 -3.76
CA ALA A 43 10.73 6.94 -4.92
C ALA A 43 11.77 6.51 -5.98
N THR A 44 12.96 6.08 -5.55
CA THR A 44 14.06 5.65 -6.45
C THR A 44 14.78 4.40 -5.91
N GLY A 45 15.65 3.78 -6.71
CA GLY A 45 16.41 2.58 -6.33
C GLY A 45 17.34 2.75 -5.11
N LEU A 46 17.77 3.99 -4.84
CA LEU A 46 18.63 4.35 -3.70
C LEU A 46 17.87 5.13 -2.60
N SER A 47 16.58 5.40 -2.78
CA SER A 47 15.77 6.13 -1.80
C SER A 47 15.35 5.25 -0.62
N LEU A 48 15.25 5.87 0.56
CA LEU A 48 14.63 5.24 1.74
C LEU A 48 13.16 4.92 1.47
N ALA A 49 12.78 3.67 1.73
CA ALA A 49 11.41 3.22 1.61
C ALA A 49 10.59 3.55 2.86
N ARG A 50 9.34 3.97 2.66
CA ARG A 50 8.39 4.32 3.72
C ARG A 50 7.05 3.66 3.47
N CYS A 51 6.32 3.35 4.53
CA CYS A 51 4.98 2.84 4.40
C CYS A 51 4.10 3.89 3.72
N ALA A 52 3.26 3.46 2.80
CA ALA A 52 2.36 4.34 2.08
C ALA A 52 0.98 3.68 1.98
N PRO A 53 -0.09 4.49 1.84
CA PRO A 53 -1.41 3.96 1.56
C PRO A 53 -1.40 3.24 0.20
N LYS A 54 -2.32 2.30 0.04
CA LYS A 54 -2.54 1.62 -1.23
C LYS A 54 -3.15 2.59 -2.25
N ALA A 55 -3.01 2.26 -3.52
CA ALA A 55 -3.57 3.04 -4.61
C ALA A 55 -5.11 2.92 -4.61
N SER A 56 -5.81 4.05 -4.65
CA SER A 56 -7.27 4.15 -4.73
C SER A 56 -7.75 4.04 -6.19
N GLU A 57 -9.07 4.02 -6.41
CA GLU A 57 -9.64 3.95 -7.75
C GLU A 57 -9.13 5.12 -8.62
N ASN A 58 -8.84 4.85 -9.90
CA ASN A 58 -8.31 5.78 -10.88
C ASN A 58 -6.93 6.38 -10.55
N SER A 59 -6.22 5.83 -9.55
CA SER A 59 -4.84 6.22 -9.23
C SER A 59 -3.82 5.26 -9.83
N GLU A 60 -2.60 5.77 -10.02
CA GLU A 60 -1.50 5.00 -10.57
C GLU A 60 -1.08 3.86 -9.62
N CYS A 61 -0.89 2.67 -10.17
CA CYS A 61 -0.52 1.48 -9.43
C CYS A 61 0.62 0.72 -10.10
N SER A 62 1.32 -0.08 -9.31
CA SER A 62 2.23 -1.10 -9.83
C SER A 62 1.63 -2.48 -9.64
N ALA A 63 1.91 -3.37 -10.58
CA ALA A 63 1.68 -4.80 -10.39
C ALA A 63 2.37 -5.30 -9.11
N LYS A 64 1.74 -6.29 -8.45
CA LYS A 64 2.24 -6.87 -7.21
C LYS A 64 3.56 -7.61 -7.47
N THR A 65 4.67 -7.11 -6.94
CA THR A 65 6.01 -7.72 -7.08
C THR A 65 6.39 -8.51 -5.83
N LEU A 66 7.10 -9.62 -6.02
CA LEU A 66 7.54 -10.50 -4.93
C LEU A 66 8.57 -9.85 -3.99
N TYR A 67 9.25 -8.78 -4.42
CA TYR A 67 10.37 -8.14 -3.72
C TYR A 67 9.98 -7.34 -2.45
N GLY A 68 8.69 -7.20 -2.13
CA GLY A 68 8.25 -6.59 -0.87
C GLY A 68 8.44 -5.07 -0.75
N VAL A 69 9.01 -4.40 -1.76
CA VAL A 69 9.14 -2.93 -1.85
C VAL A 69 8.69 -2.48 -3.24
N TYR A 70 7.95 -1.37 -3.30
CA TYR A 70 7.23 -0.92 -4.47
C TYR A 70 7.63 0.50 -4.87
N TYR A 71 7.68 0.78 -6.17
CA TYR A 71 7.80 2.15 -6.69
C TYR A 71 6.45 2.88 -6.76
N LYS A 72 5.36 2.16 -7.00
CA LYS A 72 3.98 2.62 -6.86
C LYS A 72 3.22 1.56 -6.08
N CYS A 73 2.37 1.97 -5.14
CA CYS A 73 1.65 1.00 -4.32
C CYS A 73 0.66 0.17 -5.14
N PRO A 74 0.41 -1.08 -4.75
CA PRO A 74 -0.67 -1.87 -5.34
C PRO A 74 -2.03 -1.27 -4.94
N CYS A 75 -3.06 -1.59 -5.72
CA CYS A 75 -4.41 -1.14 -5.46
C CYS A 75 -4.99 -1.66 -4.14
N GLU A 76 -6.00 -0.95 -3.64
CA GLU A 76 -6.85 -1.40 -2.55
C GLU A 76 -7.57 -2.72 -2.89
N ARG A 77 -8.11 -3.38 -1.85
CA ARG A 77 -8.85 -4.63 -2.06
C ARG A 77 -10.12 -4.34 -2.88
N GLY A 78 -10.35 -5.11 -3.93
CA GLY A 78 -11.49 -4.93 -4.84
C GLY A 78 -11.12 -4.21 -6.15
N LEU A 79 -9.96 -3.59 -6.21
CA LEU A 79 -9.45 -2.92 -7.41
C LEU A 79 -8.41 -3.80 -8.11
N THR A 80 -8.41 -3.75 -9.44
CA THR A 80 -7.44 -4.40 -10.32
C THR A 80 -6.55 -3.32 -10.93
N CYS A 81 -5.24 -3.53 -10.90
CA CYS A 81 -4.29 -2.64 -11.57
C CYS A 81 -4.25 -2.95 -13.07
N GLU A 82 -4.95 -2.15 -13.87
CA GLU A 82 -5.00 -2.24 -15.32
C GLU A 82 -3.98 -1.27 -15.94
N GLY A 83 -2.96 -1.81 -16.61
CA GLY A 83 -1.95 -1.01 -17.29
C GLY A 83 -1.39 -1.76 -18.48
N ASP A 84 -0.80 -1.01 -19.42
CA ASP A 84 -0.10 -1.55 -20.56
C ASP A 84 1.08 -2.44 -20.10
N LYS A 85 0.84 -3.75 -20.06
CA LYS A 85 1.86 -4.76 -19.75
C LYS A 85 2.81 -4.93 -20.92
N SER A 86 3.58 -3.90 -21.25
CA SER A 86 4.64 -4.02 -22.25
C SER A 86 5.80 -4.86 -21.70
N ILE A 87 6.38 -5.73 -22.55
CA ILE A 87 7.50 -6.62 -22.20
C ILE A 87 8.67 -5.81 -21.59
N VAL A 88 8.96 -4.63 -22.14
CA VAL A 88 9.97 -3.70 -21.61
C VAL A 88 9.58 -3.13 -20.23
N GLY A 89 8.29 -2.87 -19.97
CA GLY A 89 7.78 -2.42 -18.66
C GLY A 89 7.84 -3.50 -17.58
N SER A 90 7.73 -4.77 -17.98
CA SER A 90 7.92 -5.94 -17.11
C SER A 90 9.38 -6.16 -16.72
N ILE A 91 10.29 -5.87 -17.66
CA ILE A 91 11.74 -5.96 -17.45
C ILE A 91 12.26 -4.76 -16.63
N THR A 92 11.71 -3.55 -16.85
CA THR A 92 12.13 -2.31 -16.16
C THR A 92 11.32 -1.98 -14.90
N ASN A 93 10.36 -2.82 -14.49
CA ASN A 93 9.50 -2.60 -13.32
C ASN A 93 8.67 -1.29 -13.38
N THR A 94 8.32 -0.85 -14.59
CA THR A 94 7.52 0.35 -14.87
C THR A 94 6.21 0.03 -15.58
N ASN A 95 5.65 -1.17 -15.34
CA ASN A 95 4.24 -1.44 -15.66
C ASN A 95 3.34 -0.67 -14.70
N PHE A 96 3.31 0.65 -14.87
CA PHE A 96 2.37 1.50 -14.20
C PHE A 96 1.01 1.33 -14.88
N GLY A 97 0.02 1.01 -14.08
CA GLY A 97 -1.37 0.96 -14.51
C GLY A 97 -2.19 1.93 -13.70
N VAL A 98 -3.49 1.85 -13.89
CA VAL A 98 -4.51 2.56 -13.15
C VAL A 98 -5.37 1.54 -12.42
N CYS A 99 -5.72 1.83 -11.17
CA CYS A 99 -6.63 0.97 -10.42
C CYS A 99 -8.07 1.13 -10.91
N HIS A 100 -8.66 0.06 -11.42
CA HIS A 100 -10.07 0.01 -11.78
C HIS A 100 -10.81 -1.03 -10.94
N ASP A 101 -12.09 -0.79 -10.66
CA ASP A 101 -12.91 -1.74 -9.93
C ASP A 101 -13.02 -3.08 -10.68
N ALA A 102 -12.72 -4.18 -9.98
CA ALA A 102 -12.76 -5.52 -10.56
C ALA A 102 -14.18 -5.93 -11.00
N GLY A 103 -15.21 -5.33 -10.41
CA GLY A 103 -16.61 -5.50 -10.81
C GLY A 103 -16.97 -4.78 -12.11
N ARG A 104 -16.24 -3.71 -12.48
CA ARG A 104 -16.44 -2.98 -13.75
C ARG A 104 -15.87 -3.71 -14.97
N SER A 105 -14.89 -4.59 -14.76
CA SER A 105 -14.26 -5.40 -15.83
C SER A 105 -15.12 -6.61 -16.26
N LYS A 106 -16.27 -6.85 -15.61
CA LYS A 106 -17.28 -7.83 -16.06
C LYS A 106 -18.45 -7.12 -16.77
N LYS A 107 -18.23 -6.62 -17.98
CA LYS A 107 -19.34 -6.36 -18.90
C LYS A 107 -18.92 -6.56 -20.34
#